data_AF-A0A561V8U3-F1
#
_entry.id   AF-A0A561V8U3-F1
#
_cell.length_a   1.000
_cell.length_b   1.000
_cell.length_c   1.000
_cell.angle_alpha   90.00
_cell.angle_beta   90.00
_cell.angle_gamma   90.00
#
_symmetry.space_group_name_H-M   'P 1'
#
loop_
_entity.id
_entity.type
_entity.pdbx_description
1 polymer ?
#
loop_
_entity_poly.entity_id
_entity_poly.type
_entity_poly.pdbx_seq_one_letter_code
_entity_poly.pdbx_strand_id
1 'polypeptide(L)'
;MTLRLVFNRDDLARVRLVESPDPMWELVLSSHLAREQRVPPHYLPWRRRAGQRAGSSEQARDWLRMLFTLVPPQGGFPDFLTPAPTTTHHEEGCERIACTARSRLQSDLGAVFADRDVPTWVRSLADGDRDSLHSLVRAVRGAHDALVAPQWHQIRRTVAADRASRLDALARGGVHELLAGTPTVTGWDGTVLQTAYPSTRTVDLAGRGLTLVPSYFCVGTPVTWIDPELPPVLIYPASPVPEPGERRFASPRLVALLGRTRAECLVALSTARTTSDLAASLDTSVGTASKQAAVLRESGLISSDRRGGAVLHSLTDLGAAFLTADQTGVRP
;
A
#
# COMPACT_ATOMS: atom_id res chain seq x y z
N MET A 1 -18.87 3.86 3.19
CA MET A 1 -18.48 2.98 4.30
C MET A 1 -17.11 3.46 4.79
N THR A 2 -16.90 3.47 6.11
CA THR A 2 -15.84 4.27 6.74
C THR A 2 -15.30 3.57 7.97
N LEU A 3 -13.97 3.57 8.13
CA LEU A 3 -13.30 3.19 9.37
C LEU A 3 -13.03 4.46 10.19
N ARG A 4 -13.44 4.43 11.45
CA ARG A 4 -13.18 5.48 12.45
C ARG A 4 -12.24 4.94 13.51
N LEU A 5 -11.07 5.54 13.65
CA LEU A 5 -10.14 5.27 14.74
C LEU A 5 -10.27 6.39 15.77
N VAL A 6 -10.65 6.07 16.99
CA VAL A 6 -10.89 7.04 18.08
C VAL A 6 -9.67 7.08 19.00
N PHE A 7 -9.04 8.25 19.10
CA PHE A 7 -7.84 8.50 19.86
C PHE A 7 -8.16 9.15 21.20
N ASN A 8 -7.45 8.74 22.24
CA ASN A 8 -7.22 9.54 23.43
C ASN A 8 -5.84 10.22 23.38
N ARG A 9 -5.49 10.97 24.43
CA ARG A 9 -4.21 11.70 24.48
C ARG A 9 -2.99 10.79 24.51
N ASP A 10 -3.07 9.65 25.18
CA ASP A 10 -1.97 8.69 25.29
C ASP A 10 -1.69 8.00 23.96
N ASP A 11 -2.72 7.84 23.11
CA ASP A 11 -2.58 7.25 21.79
C ASP A 11 -1.70 8.10 20.86
N LEU A 12 -1.83 9.43 20.94
CA LEU A 12 -1.03 10.35 20.11
C LEU A 12 0.47 10.21 20.37
N ALA A 13 0.86 9.99 21.63
CA ALA A 13 2.26 9.74 22.01
C ALA A 13 2.78 8.36 21.57
N ARG A 14 1.87 7.46 21.18
CA ARG A 14 2.14 6.07 20.79
C ARG A 14 1.90 5.82 19.30
N VAL A 15 1.76 6.87 18.49
CA VAL A 15 1.72 6.74 17.03
C VAL A 15 3.10 6.32 16.52
N ARG A 16 3.13 5.23 15.75
CA ARG A 16 4.36 4.64 15.22
C ARG A 16 4.28 4.47 13.72
N LEU A 17 5.41 4.64 13.04
CA LEU A 17 5.61 4.24 11.65
C LEU A 17 6.55 3.04 11.66
N VAL A 18 6.17 1.96 10.97
CA VAL A 18 7.07 0.81 10.82
C VAL A 18 8.32 1.20 10.04
N GLU A 19 9.43 0.51 10.31
CA GLU A 19 10.72 0.78 9.65
C GLU A 19 10.80 0.17 8.25
N SER A 20 10.15 -0.99 8.06
CA SER A 20 10.22 -1.79 6.84
C SER A 20 8.85 -2.36 6.49
N PRO A 21 8.65 -2.84 5.23
CA PRO A 21 7.44 -3.56 4.86
C PRO A 21 7.26 -4.81 5.73
N ASP A 22 6.02 -5.15 6.04
CA ASP A 22 5.68 -6.41 6.69
C ASP A 22 5.38 -7.49 5.62
N PRO A 23 6.19 -8.55 5.51
CA PRO A 23 6.05 -9.56 4.47
C PRO A 23 4.75 -10.36 4.56
N MET A 24 4.16 -10.48 5.75
CA MET A 24 2.91 -11.21 5.95
C MET A 24 1.72 -10.41 5.44
N TRP A 25 1.72 -9.10 5.70
CA TRP A 25 0.74 -8.18 5.12
C TRP A 25 0.86 -8.12 3.59
N GLU A 26 2.08 -7.99 3.06
CA GLU A 26 2.31 -8.01 1.60
C GLU A 26 1.85 -9.33 0.96
N LEU A 27 2.02 -10.47 1.64
CA LEU A 27 1.56 -11.77 1.15
C LEU A 27 0.04 -11.85 1.06
N VAL A 28 -0.67 -11.47 2.13
CA VAL A 28 -2.15 -11.50 2.14
C VAL A 28 -2.71 -10.53 1.11
N LEU A 29 -2.19 -9.31 1.05
CA LEU A 29 -2.66 -8.28 0.12
C LEU A 29 -2.35 -8.62 -1.34
N SER A 30 -1.17 -9.19 -1.63
CA SER A 30 -0.86 -9.70 -2.96
C SER A 30 -1.77 -10.86 -3.37
N SER A 31 -2.21 -11.69 -2.42
CA SER A 31 -3.17 -12.77 -2.68
C SER A 31 -4.55 -12.24 -3.08
N HIS A 32 -5.02 -11.16 -2.46
CA HIS A 32 -6.22 -10.44 -2.88
C HIS A 32 -6.05 -9.87 -4.30
N LEU A 33 -4.98 -9.09 -4.52
CA LEU A 33 -4.73 -8.41 -5.79
C LEU A 33 -4.57 -9.39 -6.97
N ALA A 34 -3.97 -10.56 -6.75
CA ALA A 34 -3.82 -11.61 -7.77
C ALA A 34 -5.18 -12.10 -8.30
N ARG A 35 -6.22 -12.05 -7.46
CA ARG A 35 -7.58 -12.55 -7.74
C ARG A 35 -8.56 -11.45 -8.08
N GLU A 36 -8.16 -10.19 -7.98
CA GLU A 36 -9.00 -9.04 -8.26
C GLU A 36 -9.36 -8.97 -9.76
N GLN A 37 -10.59 -8.56 -10.08
CA GLN A 37 -11.03 -8.46 -11.47
C GLN A 37 -10.33 -7.32 -12.20
N ARG A 38 -10.16 -6.18 -11.51
CA ARG A 38 -9.58 -4.95 -12.06
C ARG A 38 -8.33 -4.59 -11.27
N VAL A 39 -7.19 -4.96 -11.82
CA VAL A 39 -5.87 -4.69 -11.22
C VAL A 39 -5.29 -3.42 -11.86
N PRO A 40 -4.70 -2.49 -11.08
CA PRO A 40 -4.08 -1.30 -11.64
C PRO A 40 -3.02 -1.65 -12.72
N PRO A 41 -2.89 -0.87 -13.80
CA PRO A 41 -2.03 -1.23 -14.94
C PRO A 41 -0.58 -1.58 -14.57
N HIS A 42 0.01 -0.90 -13.59
CA HIS A 42 1.38 -1.14 -13.15
C HIS A 42 1.58 -2.51 -12.45
N TYR A 43 0.50 -3.12 -11.95
CA TYR A 43 0.51 -4.47 -11.38
C TYR A 43 0.29 -5.59 -12.41
N LEU A 44 -0.13 -5.27 -13.64
CA LEU A 44 -0.39 -6.29 -14.67
C LEU A 44 0.85 -7.15 -15.01
N PRO A 45 2.07 -6.58 -15.16
CA PRO A 45 3.27 -7.39 -15.37
C PRO A 45 3.56 -8.32 -14.19
N TRP A 46 3.37 -7.84 -12.96
CA TRP A 46 3.51 -8.66 -11.76
C TRP A 46 2.51 -9.82 -11.78
N ARG A 47 1.22 -9.54 -12.00
CA ARG A 47 0.16 -10.56 -11.99
C ARG A 47 0.40 -11.67 -13.02
N ARG A 48 0.84 -11.32 -14.23
CA ARG A 48 1.18 -12.32 -15.26
C ARG A 48 2.31 -13.23 -14.82
N ARG A 49 3.40 -12.68 -14.26
CA ARG A 49 4.55 -13.46 -13.77
C ARG A 49 4.18 -14.30 -12.55
N ALA A 50 3.37 -13.75 -11.65
CA ALA A 50 2.82 -14.48 -10.51
C ALA A 50 1.99 -15.68 -10.97
N GLY A 51 1.11 -15.51 -11.98
CA GLY A 51 0.36 -16.61 -12.59
C GLY A 51 1.23 -17.69 -13.24
N GLN A 52 2.32 -17.31 -13.91
CA GLN A 52 3.29 -18.26 -14.48
C GLN A 52 3.99 -19.08 -13.39
N ARG A 53 4.42 -18.44 -12.29
CA ARG A 53 5.03 -19.15 -11.15
C ARG A 53 4.02 -20.03 -10.43
N ALA A 54 2.80 -19.53 -10.23
CA ALA A 54 1.68 -20.28 -9.68
C ALA A 54 1.41 -21.56 -10.48
N GLY A 55 1.47 -21.48 -11.80
CA GLY A 55 1.25 -22.63 -12.71
C GLY A 55 2.48 -23.49 -12.99
N SER A 56 3.64 -23.19 -12.39
CA SER A 56 4.90 -23.89 -12.69
C SER A 56 4.96 -25.34 -12.21
N SER A 57 4.18 -25.69 -11.18
CA SER A 57 4.05 -27.05 -10.66
C SER A 57 2.66 -27.28 -10.05
N GLU A 58 2.27 -28.54 -9.87
CA GLU A 58 1.07 -28.89 -9.11
C GLU A 58 1.17 -28.44 -7.65
N GLN A 59 2.33 -28.62 -7.03
CA GLN A 59 2.60 -28.20 -5.67
C GLN A 59 2.41 -26.69 -5.45
N ALA A 60 2.88 -25.86 -6.39
CA ALA A 60 2.72 -24.40 -6.33
C ALA A 60 1.24 -23.98 -6.44
N ARG A 61 0.48 -24.67 -7.30
CA ARG A 61 -0.97 -24.47 -7.41
C ARG A 61 -1.69 -24.84 -6.12
N ASP A 62 -1.29 -25.93 -5.49
CA ASP A 62 -1.88 -26.40 -4.23
C ASP A 62 -1.62 -25.47 -3.05
N TRP A 63 -0.40 -24.95 -2.93
CA TRP A 63 -0.07 -23.95 -1.91
C TRP A 63 -0.91 -22.68 -2.04
N LEU A 64 -1.03 -22.14 -3.27
CA LEU A 64 -1.86 -20.96 -3.50
C LEU A 64 -3.33 -21.25 -3.26
N ARG A 65 -3.84 -22.42 -3.67
CA ARG A 65 -5.22 -22.84 -3.42
C ARG A 65 -5.52 -22.93 -1.92
N MET A 66 -4.57 -23.44 -1.12
CA MET A 66 -4.70 -23.47 0.35
C MET A 66 -4.77 -22.07 0.93
N LEU A 67 -3.85 -21.17 0.55
CA LEU A 67 -3.88 -19.77 1.02
C LEU A 67 -5.16 -19.03 0.57
N PHE A 68 -5.58 -19.20 -0.68
CA PHE A 68 -6.79 -18.61 -1.25
C PHE A 68 -8.10 -19.09 -0.61
N THR A 69 -8.06 -20.22 0.09
CA THR A 69 -9.20 -20.68 0.88
C THR A 69 -9.39 -19.81 2.12
N LEU A 70 -8.28 -19.43 2.78
CA LEU A 70 -8.27 -18.58 3.97
C LEU A 70 -8.36 -17.09 3.64
N VAL A 71 -7.82 -16.68 2.49
CA VAL A 71 -7.83 -15.28 2.00
C VAL A 71 -8.81 -15.19 0.82
N PRO A 72 -10.11 -14.92 1.07
CA PRO A 72 -11.10 -14.81 0.00
C PRO A 72 -10.87 -13.55 -0.85
N PRO A 73 -11.38 -13.47 -2.10
CA PRO A 73 -11.23 -12.25 -2.91
C PRO A 73 -11.84 -11.00 -2.26
N GLN A 74 -12.89 -11.19 -1.44
CA GLN A 74 -13.63 -10.15 -0.73
C GLN A 74 -13.95 -10.65 0.68
N GLY A 75 -13.98 -9.75 1.67
CA GLY A 75 -14.24 -10.07 3.07
C GLY A 75 -12.97 -10.21 3.91
N GLY A 76 -13.16 -10.58 5.18
CA GLY A 76 -12.06 -10.76 6.12
C GLY A 76 -11.24 -12.02 5.85
N PHE A 77 -10.02 -12.04 6.40
CA PHE A 77 -9.14 -13.20 6.45
C PHE A 77 -8.64 -13.39 7.89
N PRO A 78 -8.13 -14.58 8.27
CA PRO A 78 -7.75 -14.85 9.65
C PRO A 78 -6.55 -13.99 10.07
N ASP A 79 -6.68 -13.24 11.17
CA ASP A 79 -5.63 -12.33 11.65
C ASP A 79 -4.32 -13.07 12.00
N PHE A 80 -4.38 -14.35 12.41
CA PHE A 80 -3.16 -15.13 12.64
C PHE A 80 -2.26 -15.26 11.41
N LEU A 81 -2.77 -15.03 10.18
CA LEU A 81 -1.94 -14.97 8.96
C LEU A 81 -1.07 -13.71 8.89
N THR A 82 -1.39 -12.67 9.66
CA THR A 82 -0.60 -11.44 9.82
C THR A 82 -0.30 -11.20 11.30
N PRO A 83 0.59 -12.02 11.92
CA PRO A 83 0.78 -12.03 13.37
C PRO A 83 1.10 -10.65 13.97
N ALA A 84 0.50 -10.33 15.13
CA ALA A 84 0.75 -9.10 15.91
C ALA A 84 1.79 -9.30 17.03
N PRO A 85 2.80 -8.40 17.22
CA PRO A 85 3.07 -7.20 16.43
C PRO A 85 3.60 -7.52 15.02
N THR A 86 3.57 -6.54 14.12
CA THR A 86 4.10 -6.67 12.75
C THR A 86 5.54 -7.19 12.74
N THR A 87 5.90 -7.96 11.71
CA THR A 87 7.24 -8.53 11.53
C THR A 87 7.97 -7.90 10.35
N THR A 88 9.30 -7.93 10.37
CA THR A 88 10.15 -7.49 9.26
C THR A 88 10.71 -8.66 8.45
N HIS A 89 10.52 -9.90 8.93
CA HIS A 89 11.09 -11.12 8.35
C HIS A 89 10.01 -12.17 8.11
N HIS A 90 9.94 -12.67 6.88
CA HIS A 90 8.93 -13.65 6.48
C HIS A 90 9.01 -14.95 7.29
N GLU A 91 10.21 -15.41 7.62
CA GLU A 91 10.40 -16.65 8.38
C GLU A 91 9.91 -16.52 9.83
N GLU A 92 10.11 -15.36 10.46
CA GLU A 92 9.55 -15.08 11.79
C GLU A 92 8.01 -15.10 11.75
N GLY A 93 7.40 -14.54 10.71
CA GLY A 93 5.96 -14.65 10.47
C GLY A 93 5.50 -16.10 10.33
N CYS A 94 6.24 -16.93 9.61
CA CYS A 94 5.98 -18.36 9.46
C CYS A 94 6.07 -19.12 10.79
N GLU A 95 7.11 -18.85 11.59
CA GLU A 95 7.28 -19.42 12.93
C GLU A 95 6.13 -19.04 13.85
N ARG A 96 5.68 -17.78 13.81
CA ARG A 96 4.57 -17.30 14.62
C ARG A 96 3.23 -17.91 14.20
N ILE A 97 3.01 -18.14 12.90
CA ILE A 97 1.88 -18.94 12.43
C ILE A 97 1.99 -20.36 12.99
N ALA A 98 3.16 -21.00 12.90
CA ALA A 98 3.39 -22.36 13.41
C ALA A 98 3.20 -22.49 14.94
N CYS A 99 3.33 -21.39 15.68
CA CYS A 99 3.13 -21.33 17.13
C CYS A 99 1.75 -20.76 17.54
N THR A 100 0.83 -20.57 16.60
CA THR A 100 -0.50 -20.01 16.91
C THR A 100 -1.25 -20.91 17.88
N ALA A 101 -1.70 -20.35 19.00
CA ALA A 101 -2.48 -21.09 19.99
C ALA A 101 -3.82 -21.59 19.39
N ARG A 102 -4.26 -22.78 19.81
CA ARG A 102 -5.52 -23.37 19.33
C ARG A 102 -6.73 -22.44 19.49
N SER A 103 -6.85 -21.76 20.63
CA SER A 103 -7.93 -20.81 20.88
C SER A 103 -7.95 -19.67 19.86
N ARG A 104 -6.78 -19.20 19.42
CA ARG A 104 -6.65 -18.18 18.38
C ARG A 104 -7.06 -18.72 17.01
N LEU A 105 -6.62 -19.93 16.65
CA LEU A 105 -7.04 -20.59 15.42
C LEU A 105 -8.56 -20.74 15.35
N GLN A 106 -9.20 -21.18 16.44
CA GLN A 106 -10.65 -21.33 16.52
C GLN A 106 -11.37 -19.98 16.37
N SER A 107 -10.92 -18.96 17.10
CA SER A 107 -11.51 -17.62 17.05
C SER A 107 -11.44 -17.02 15.64
N ASP A 108 -10.24 -16.98 15.04
CA ASP A 108 -10.03 -16.32 13.76
C ASP A 108 -10.71 -17.07 12.61
N LEU A 109 -10.62 -18.40 12.59
CA LEU A 109 -11.30 -19.22 11.57
C LEU A 109 -12.82 -19.19 11.75
N GLY A 110 -13.30 -19.20 12.99
CA GLY A 110 -14.73 -19.06 13.30
C GLY A 110 -15.30 -17.74 12.78
N ALA A 111 -14.58 -16.63 12.98
CA ALA A 111 -14.99 -15.31 12.49
C ALA A 111 -15.02 -15.24 10.95
N VAL A 112 -14.02 -15.80 10.26
CA VAL A 112 -13.90 -15.72 8.79
C VAL A 112 -14.83 -16.67 8.05
N PHE A 113 -15.15 -17.81 8.66
CA PHE A 113 -16.02 -18.83 8.06
C PHE A 113 -17.42 -18.86 8.68
N ALA A 114 -17.83 -17.83 9.44
CA ALA A 114 -19.16 -17.77 10.07
C ALA A 114 -20.31 -18.03 9.08
N ASP A 115 -20.20 -17.47 7.87
CA ASP A 115 -21.22 -17.57 6.80
C ASP A 115 -20.76 -18.45 5.62
N ARG A 116 -19.78 -19.33 5.81
CA ARG A 116 -19.16 -20.12 4.73
C ARG A 116 -18.99 -21.58 5.11
N ASP A 117 -19.12 -22.46 4.12
CA ASP A 117 -18.75 -23.85 4.31
C ASP A 117 -17.27 -23.97 4.69
N VAL A 118 -17.02 -24.59 5.85
CA VAL A 118 -15.67 -24.84 6.35
C VAL A 118 -15.13 -26.11 5.69
N PRO A 119 -14.01 -26.10 4.96
CA PRO A 119 -13.39 -27.32 4.46
C PRO A 119 -12.85 -28.19 5.60
N THR A 120 -12.78 -29.50 5.41
CA THR A 120 -12.32 -30.44 6.46
C THR A 120 -10.93 -30.10 7.00
N TRP A 121 -9.98 -29.73 6.13
CA TRP A 121 -8.63 -29.36 6.57
C TRP A 121 -8.62 -28.05 7.40
N VAL A 122 -9.56 -27.13 7.17
CA VAL A 122 -9.70 -25.90 7.98
C VAL A 122 -10.26 -26.24 9.36
N ARG A 123 -11.18 -27.22 9.46
CA ARG A 123 -11.62 -27.74 10.77
C ARG A 123 -10.46 -28.39 11.54
N SER A 124 -9.67 -29.25 10.88
CA SER A 124 -8.48 -29.84 11.49
C SER A 124 -7.49 -28.77 11.98
N LEU A 125 -7.26 -27.75 11.16
CA LEU A 125 -6.45 -26.59 11.54
C LEU A 125 -7.02 -25.86 12.77
N ALA A 126 -8.33 -25.60 12.82
CA ALA A 126 -8.98 -24.98 13.96
C ALA A 126 -8.85 -25.82 15.25
N ASP A 127 -8.79 -27.14 15.13
CA ASP A 127 -8.55 -28.04 16.26
C ASP A 127 -7.09 -28.11 16.72
N GLY A 128 -6.19 -27.38 16.05
CA GLY A 128 -4.77 -27.32 16.37
C GLY A 128 -3.98 -28.50 15.82
N ASP A 129 -4.48 -29.17 14.78
CA ASP A 129 -3.76 -30.25 14.10
C ASP A 129 -2.42 -29.77 13.54
N ARG A 130 -1.33 -30.41 13.97
CA ARG A 130 0.04 -29.99 13.64
C ARG A 130 0.37 -30.19 12.17
N ASP A 131 -0.16 -31.23 11.54
CA ASP A 131 0.10 -31.53 10.13
C ASP A 131 -0.59 -30.51 9.21
N SER A 132 -1.83 -30.13 9.55
CA SER A 132 -2.56 -29.04 8.89
C SER A 132 -1.83 -27.71 9.03
N LEU A 133 -1.32 -27.40 10.24
CA LEU A 133 -0.57 -26.18 10.49
C LEU A 133 0.76 -26.15 9.72
N HIS A 134 1.51 -27.26 9.73
CA HIS A 134 2.75 -27.38 8.96
C HIS A 134 2.52 -27.27 7.44
N SER A 135 1.44 -27.87 6.96
CA SER A 135 1.01 -27.75 5.55
C SER A 135 0.68 -26.30 5.19
N LEU A 136 -0.02 -25.58 6.08
CA LEU A 136 -0.30 -24.16 5.90
C LEU A 136 0.99 -23.34 5.87
N VAL A 137 1.91 -23.56 6.80
CA VAL A 137 3.18 -22.81 6.82
C VAL A 137 3.98 -23.07 5.54
N ARG A 138 4.02 -24.30 5.03
CA ARG A 138 4.62 -24.59 3.72
C ARG A 138 3.91 -23.84 2.59
N ALA A 139 2.58 -23.76 2.63
CA ALA A 139 1.81 -23.03 1.65
C ALA A 139 2.08 -21.52 1.70
N VAL A 140 2.21 -20.94 2.90
CA VAL A 140 2.60 -19.54 3.11
C VAL A 140 3.98 -19.27 2.51
N ARG A 141 4.98 -20.12 2.79
CA ARG A 141 6.32 -19.97 2.20
C ARG A 141 6.30 -20.04 0.67
N GLY A 142 5.63 -21.06 0.12
CA GLY A 142 5.52 -21.23 -1.33
C GLY A 142 4.77 -20.08 -2.01
N ALA A 143 3.73 -19.55 -1.38
CA ALA A 143 3.00 -18.40 -1.89
C ALA A 143 3.83 -17.11 -1.83
N HIS A 144 4.59 -16.89 -0.75
CA HIS A 144 5.52 -15.77 -0.65
C HIS A 144 6.58 -15.81 -1.77
N ASP A 145 7.18 -16.97 -2.02
CA ASP A 145 8.19 -17.12 -3.07
C ASP A 145 7.63 -16.86 -4.48
N ALA A 146 6.35 -17.17 -4.71
CA ALA A 146 5.69 -16.93 -5.98
C ALA A 146 5.22 -15.47 -6.16
N LEU A 147 4.65 -14.87 -5.11
CA LEU A 147 3.92 -13.60 -5.18
C LEU A 147 4.75 -12.39 -4.74
N VAL A 148 5.53 -12.53 -3.67
CA VAL A 148 6.16 -11.41 -2.94
C VAL A 148 7.66 -11.35 -3.17
N ALA A 149 8.40 -12.45 -2.95
CA ALA A 149 9.86 -12.48 -3.01
C ALA A 149 10.44 -11.88 -4.31
N PRO A 150 9.87 -12.14 -5.51
CA PRO A 150 10.39 -11.56 -6.75
C PRO A 150 10.23 -10.04 -6.86
N GLN A 151 9.37 -9.42 -6.04
CA GLN A 151 9.13 -7.98 -5.99
C GLN A 151 9.71 -7.32 -4.73
N TRP A 152 10.39 -8.07 -3.86
CA TRP A 152 10.80 -7.57 -2.56
C TRP A 152 11.63 -6.29 -2.62
N HIS A 153 12.52 -6.17 -3.62
CA HIS A 153 13.28 -4.94 -3.86
C HIS A 153 12.36 -3.74 -4.15
N GLN A 154 11.35 -3.92 -4.99
CA GLN A 154 10.38 -2.89 -5.34
C GLN A 154 9.51 -2.48 -4.15
N ILE A 155 9.05 -3.47 -3.39
CA ILE A 155 8.25 -3.29 -2.18
C ILE A 155 9.03 -2.43 -1.18
N ARG A 156 10.26 -2.83 -0.86
CA ARG A 156 11.14 -2.08 0.05
C ARG A 156 11.37 -0.66 -0.39
N ARG A 157 11.62 -0.44 -1.69
CA ARG A 157 11.84 0.91 -2.24
C ARG A 157 10.60 1.78 -2.12
N THR A 158 9.43 1.23 -2.43
CA THR A 158 8.16 1.98 -2.37
C THR A 158 7.82 2.36 -0.93
N VAL A 159 7.91 1.39 -0.02
CA VAL A 159 7.66 1.62 1.41
C VAL A 159 8.68 2.58 2.02
N ALA A 160 9.96 2.49 1.67
CA ALA A 160 10.98 3.41 2.18
C ALA A 160 10.73 4.86 1.73
N ALA A 161 10.28 5.07 0.48
CA ALA A 161 9.97 6.40 -0.02
C ALA A 161 8.68 6.98 0.60
N ASP A 162 7.65 6.16 0.79
CA ASP A 162 6.44 6.58 1.52
C ASP A 162 6.82 6.97 2.95
N ARG A 163 7.57 6.10 3.65
CA ARG A 163 8.07 6.35 4.99
C ARG A 163 8.86 7.65 5.09
N ALA A 164 9.77 7.93 4.15
CA ALA A 164 10.51 9.19 4.13
C ALA A 164 9.58 10.40 4.03
N SER A 165 8.54 10.31 3.18
CA SER A 165 7.52 11.34 3.04
C SER A 165 6.67 11.51 4.30
N ARG A 166 6.40 10.43 5.03
CA ARG A 166 5.68 10.46 6.32
C ARG A 166 6.51 11.05 7.45
N LEU A 167 7.81 10.75 7.49
CA LEU A 167 8.73 11.34 8.46
C LEU A 167 8.93 12.83 8.23
N ASP A 168 8.98 13.28 6.97
CA ASP A 168 9.01 14.71 6.63
C ASP A 168 7.73 15.43 7.11
N ALA A 169 6.55 14.85 6.84
CA ALA A 169 5.27 15.38 7.34
C ALA A 169 5.24 15.45 8.88
N LEU A 170 5.71 14.41 9.57
CA LEU A 170 5.85 14.38 11.02
C LEU A 170 6.79 15.49 11.53
N ALA A 171 7.91 15.74 10.83
CA ALA A 171 8.87 16.77 11.22
C ALA A 171 8.32 18.20 11.00
N ARG A 172 7.52 18.41 9.94
CA ARG A 172 6.97 19.72 9.59
C ARG A 172 5.76 20.13 10.45
N GLY A 173 4.84 19.20 10.71
CA GLY A 173 3.56 19.51 11.36
C GLY A 173 3.13 18.50 12.42
N GLY A 174 4.07 17.67 12.91
CA GLY A 174 3.81 16.73 13.99
C GLY A 174 2.86 15.59 13.58
N VAL A 175 2.28 14.95 14.60
CA VAL A 175 1.35 13.80 14.40
C VAL A 175 0.12 14.22 13.60
N HIS A 176 -0.33 15.48 13.72
CA HIS A 176 -1.47 15.96 12.96
C HIS A 176 -1.22 15.89 11.46
N GLU A 177 -0.11 16.44 10.98
CA GLU A 177 0.22 16.43 9.55
C GLU A 177 0.55 15.03 9.04
N LEU A 178 1.19 14.19 9.86
CA LEU A 178 1.41 12.77 9.56
C LEU A 178 0.09 12.05 9.29
N LEU A 179 -0.87 12.14 10.21
CA LEU A 179 -2.14 11.42 10.12
C LEU A 179 -3.03 11.99 9.00
N ALA A 180 -3.19 13.31 8.92
CA ALA A 180 -3.99 13.95 7.87
C ALA A 180 -3.43 13.69 6.47
N GLY A 181 -2.10 13.63 6.34
CA GLY A 181 -1.43 13.37 5.06
C GLY A 181 -1.35 11.89 4.66
N THR A 182 -1.73 10.96 5.53
CA THR A 182 -1.65 9.51 5.25
C THR A 182 -2.62 9.14 4.11
N PRO A 183 -2.19 8.36 3.10
CA PRO A 183 -3.04 7.99 1.98
C PRO A 183 -4.34 7.36 2.47
N THR A 184 -5.44 7.61 1.76
CA THR A 184 -6.81 7.15 2.07
C THR A 184 -7.52 7.83 3.24
N VAL A 185 -6.79 8.56 4.09
CA VAL A 185 -7.41 9.35 5.18
C VAL A 185 -8.30 10.43 4.56
N THR A 186 -9.57 10.43 4.96
CA THR A 186 -10.59 11.37 4.48
C THR A 186 -10.88 12.47 5.51
N GLY A 187 -10.46 12.29 6.75
CA GLY A 187 -10.66 13.27 7.81
C GLY A 187 -9.82 12.98 9.05
N TRP A 188 -9.32 14.03 9.67
CA TRP A 188 -8.62 13.99 10.95
C TRP A 188 -8.90 15.29 11.71
N ASP A 189 -9.56 15.18 12.87
CA ASP A 189 -9.94 16.34 13.69
C ASP A 189 -9.10 16.49 14.97
N GLY A 190 -8.09 15.65 15.16
CA GLY A 190 -7.28 15.58 16.38
C GLY A 190 -7.71 14.48 17.36
N THR A 191 -8.90 13.91 17.18
CA THR A 191 -9.46 12.85 18.04
C THR A 191 -9.99 11.66 17.26
N VAL A 192 -10.52 11.87 16.05
CA VAL A 192 -11.06 10.81 15.20
C VAL A 192 -10.39 10.86 13.85
N LEU A 193 -9.74 9.75 13.49
CA LEU A 193 -9.24 9.53 12.14
C LEU A 193 -10.29 8.77 11.33
N GLN A 194 -10.66 9.32 10.18
CA GLN A 194 -11.61 8.74 9.25
C GLN A 194 -10.90 8.34 7.97
N THR A 195 -11.18 7.13 7.50
CA THR A 195 -10.68 6.65 6.21
C THR A 195 -11.74 5.78 5.52
N ALA A 196 -11.66 5.70 4.19
CA ALA A 196 -12.50 4.81 3.41
C ALA A 196 -12.28 3.35 3.87
N TYR A 197 -13.36 2.57 3.98
CA TYR A 197 -13.24 1.17 4.40
C TYR A 197 -14.38 0.33 3.80
N PRO A 198 -14.19 -0.99 3.57
CA PRO A 198 -15.21 -1.85 2.99
C PRO A 198 -16.49 -2.01 3.84
N SER A 199 -16.45 -1.63 5.12
CA SER A 199 -17.61 -1.61 6.02
C SER A 199 -17.57 -0.39 6.94
N THR A 200 -18.65 -0.10 7.65
CA THR A 200 -18.61 0.95 8.69
C THR A 200 -18.12 0.32 9.98
N ARG A 201 -16.97 0.78 10.49
CA ARG A 201 -16.34 0.24 11.70
C ARG A 201 -15.78 1.37 12.55
N THR A 202 -15.90 1.24 13.87
CA THR A 202 -15.24 2.12 14.84
C THR A 202 -14.32 1.29 15.71
N VAL A 203 -13.08 1.74 15.88
CA VAL A 203 -12.09 1.12 16.76
C VAL A 203 -11.62 2.18 17.74
N ASP A 204 -11.81 1.91 19.04
CA ASP A 204 -11.24 2.71 20.11
C ASP A 204 -9.80 2.24 20.36
N LEU A 205 -8.85 3.18 20.25
CA LEU A 205 -7.45 2.87 20.48
C LEU A 205 -7.15 2.64 21.97
N ALA A 206 -7.93 3.25 22.86
CA ALA A 206 -7.90 3.02 24.30
C ALA A 206 -6.49 3.10 24.92
N GLY A 207 -5.66 4.04 24.46
CA GLY A 207 -4.29 4.25 24.97
C GLY A 207 -3.24 3.29 24.41
N ARG A 208 -3.61 2.39 23.48
CA ARG A 208 -2.70 1.43 22.83
C ARG A 208 -1.87 2.06 21.71
N GLY A 209 -2.26 3.23 21.22
CA GLY A 209 -1.64 3.91 20.08
C GLY A 209 -2.10 3.38 18.73
N LEU A 210 -1.45 3.87 17.66
CA LEU A 210 -1.70 3.43 16.28
C LEU A 210 -0.37 3.16 15.57
N THR A 211 -0.24 1.98 14.97
CA THR A 211 0.89 1.67 14.08
C THR A 211 0.48 1.85 12.62
N LEU A 212 1.18 2.73 11.91
CA LEU A 212 1.02 3.00 10.49
C LEU A 212 1.93 2.08 9.68
N VAL A 213 1.34 1.29 8.77
CA VAL A 213 2.03 0.29 7.95
C VAL A 213 1.79 0.60 6.47
N PRO A 214 2.69 1.31 5.78
CA PRO A 214 2.62 1.41 4.33
C PRO A 214 2.82 0.02 3.71
N SER A 215 1.98 -0.31 2.73
CA SER A 215 2.09 -1.55 1.98
C SER A 215 2.03 -1.30 0.48
N TYR A 216 2.90 -1.98 -0.26
CA TYR A 216 2.93 -1.94 -1.71
C TYR A 216 1.65 -2.58 -2.29
N PHE A 217 1.34 -3.83 -1.91
CA PHE A 217 0.17 -4.54 -2.43
C PHE A 217 -1.17 -4.09 -1.85
N CYS A 218 -1.19 -3.16 -0.89
CA CYS A 218 -2.43 -2.51 -0.46
C CYS A 218 -2.90 -1.55 -1.58
N VAL A 219 -3.96 -1.94 -2.29
CA VAL A 219 -4.57 -1.14 -3.36
C VAL A 219 -5.98 -0.73 -2.94
N GLY A 220 -6.31 0.54 -3.11
CA GLY A 220 -7.65 1.05 -2.81
C GLY A 220 -7.81 1.46 -1.36
N THR A 221 -8.55 0.67 -0.57
CA THR A 221 -8.88 0.99 0.83
C THR A 221 -7.88 0.39 1.81
N PRO A 222 -7.59 1.06 2.93
CA PRO A 222 -6.73 0.53 3.98
C PRO A 222 -7.36 -0.68 4.68
N VAL A 223 -6.52 -1.41 5.41
CA VAL A 223 -6.88 -2.62 6.16
C VAL A 223 -6.41 -2.49 7.60
N THR A 224 -7.12 -3.15 8.51
CA THR A 224 -6.78 -3.29 9.93
C THR A 224 -7.16 -4.70 10.38
N TRP A 225 -6.65 -5.15 11.53
CA TRP A 225 -7.00 -6.46 12.10
C TRP A 225 -8.50 -6.58 12.41
N ILE A 226 -9.04 -7.79 12.31
CA ILE A 226 -10.44 -8.07 12.64
C ILE A 226 -10.64 -8.02 14.15
N ASP A 227 -9.73 -8.61 14.92
CA ASP A 227 -9.76 -8.62 16.37
C ASP A 227 -9.47 -7.21 16.94
N PRO A 228 -10.45 -6.58 17.62
CA PRO A 228 -10.28 -5.25 18.19
C PRO A 228 -9.32 -5.21 19.39
N GLU A 229 -8.96 -6.35 19.99
CA GLU A 229 -8.05 -6.44 21.13
C GLU A 229 -6.57 -6.41 20.70
N LEU A 230 -6.27 -6.74 19.44
CA LEU A 230 -4.92 -6.61 18.90
C LEU A 230 -4.46 -5.14 18.91
N PRO A 231 -3.13 -4.89 19.05
CA PRO A 231 -2.59 -3.53 18.99
C PRO A 231 -3.10 -2.79 17.74
N PRO A 232 -3.67 -1.59 17.82
CA PRO A 232 -4.27 -0.99 16.64
C PRO A 232 -3.24 -0.70 15.53
N VAL A 233 -3.60 -1.09 14.31
CA VAL A 233 -2.77 -0.94 13.11
C VAL A 233 -3.61 -0.39 11.96
N LEU A 234 -3.00 0.45 11.13
CA LEU A 234 -3.57 0.90 9.87
C LEU A 234 -2.60 0.57 8.73
N ILE A 235 -2.97 -0.43 7.93
CA ILE A 235 -2.25 -0.80 6.72
C ILE A 235 -2.83 0.02 5.60
N TYR A 236 -1.99 0.79 4.90
CA TYR A 236 -2.46 1.71 3.88
C TYR A 236 -1.62 1.60 2.59
N PRO A 237 -2.18 2.00 1.43
CA PRO A 237 -1.45 2.02 0.17
C PRO A 237 -0.22 2.91 0.27
N ALA A 238 0.97 2.32 0.13
CA ALA A 238 2.20 3.08 0.03
C ALA A 238 2.13 3.97 -1.22
N SER A 239 2.49 5.24 -1.07
CA SER A 239 2.49 6.20 -2.18
C SER A 239 3.39 5.67 -3.31
N PRO A 240 2.88 5.49 -4.54
CA PRO A 240 3.67 4.90 -5.61
C PRO A 240 4.87 5.78 -5.93
N VAL A 241 6.06 5.23 -5.77
CA VAL A 241 7.30 5.83 -6.27
C VAL A 241 7.22 5.83 -7.79
N PRO A 242 7.36 6.98 -8.47
CA PRO A 242 7.53 6.98 -9.92
C PRO A 242 8.79 6.15 -10.23
N GLU A 243 8.65 5.05 -10.99
CA GLU A 243 9.83 4.29 -11.43
C GLU A 243 10.79 5.22 -12.17
N PRO A 244 12.11 5.17 -11.89
CA PRO A 244 13.10 5.82 -12.74
C PRO A 244 13.01 5.21 -14.14
N GLY A 245 12.34 5.90 -15.07
CA GLY A 245 12.19 5.47 -16.45
C GLY A 245 10.79 5.01 -16.88
N GLU A 246 9.81 4.90 -15.97
CA GLU A 246 8.41 4.89 -16.43
C GLU A 246 8.07 6.29 -16.93
N ARG A 247 8.11 6.47 -18.25
CA ARG A 247 7.51 7.62 -18.89
C ARG A 247 6.01 7.56 -18.59
N ARG A 248 5.58 8.23 -17.54
CA ARG A 248 4.17 8.57 -17.36
C ARG A 248 3.83 9.49 -18.53
N PHE A 249 3.02 9.00 -19.46
CA PHE A 249 2.56 9.80 -20.58
C PHE A 249 1.43 10.69 -20.12
N ALA A 250 1.40 11.93 -20.60
CA ALA A 250 0.26 12.80 -20.38
C ALA A 250 -1.00 12.19 -21.00
N SER A 251 -2.11 12.24 -20.27
CA SER A 251 -3.38 11.78 -20.82
C SER A 251 -3.79 12.65 -22.03
N PRO A 252 -4.62 12.12 -22.95
CA PRO A 252 -5.15 12.92 -24.05
C PRO A 252 -5.90 14.19 -23.60
N ARG A 253 -6.52 14.18 -22.41
CA ARG A 253 -7.23 15.33 -21.85
C ARG A 253 -6.27 16.42 -21.40
N LEU A 254 -5.21 16.03 -20.70
CA LEU A 254 -4.16 16.94 -20.27
C LEU A 254 -3.41 17.54 -21.46
N VAL A 255 -3.15 16.71 -22.49
CA VAL A 255 -2.57 17.15 -23.76
C VAL A 255 -3.49 18.14 -24.49
N ALA A 256 -4.80 17.93 -24.49
CA ALA A 256 -5.75 18.86 -25.11
C ALA A 256 -5.77 20.24 -24.41
N LEU A 257 -5.61 20.26 -23.08
CA LEU A 257 -5.70 21.47 -22.28
C LEU A 257 -4.39 22.28 -22.26
N LEU A 258 -3.26 21.61 -22.06
CA LEU A 258 -1.96 22.26 -21.91
C LEU A 258 -1.13 22.21 -23.20
N GLY A 259 -1.49 21.37 -24.16
CA GLY A 259 -0.60 20.99 -25.25
C GLY A 259 0.43 19.94 -24.81
N ARG A 260 0.87 19.11 -25.75
CA ARG A 260 1.68 17.90 -25.51
C ARG A 260 2.89 18.17 -24.60
N THR A 261 3.77 19.08 -24.99
CA THR A 261 5.04 19.31 -24.29
C THR A 261 4.85 19.84 -22.86
N ARG A 262 3.84 20.70 -22.60
CA ARG A 262 3.54 21.19 -21.24
C ARG A 262 2.95 20.09 -20.37
N ALA A 263 2.05 19.29 -20.94
CA ALA A 263 1.45 18.17 -20.25
C ALA A 263 2.51 17.13 -19.86
N GLU A 264 3.41 16.80 -20.79
CA GLU A 264 4.54 15.88 -20.54
C GLU A 264 5.53 16.45 -19.52
N CYS A 265 5.86 17.76 -19.57
CA CYS A 265 6.65 18.42 -18.53
C CYS A 265 6.01 18.31 -17.15
N LEU A 266 4.72 18.60 -17.03
CA LEU A 266 4.00 18.55 -15.76
C LEU A 266 4.02 17.13 -15.18
N VAL A 267 3.80 16.12 -16.02
CA VAL A 267 3.84 14.71 -15.62
C VAL A 267 5.26 14.27 -15.22
N ALA A 268 6.29 14.67 -15.98
CA ALA A 268 7.69 14.36 -15.65
C ALA A 268 8.12 14.95 -14.30
N LEU A 269 7.52 16.09 -13.90
CA LEU A 269 7.74 16.75 -12.61
C LEU A 269 6.98 16.12 -11.44
N SER A 270 6.27 15.00 -11.65
CA SER A 270 5.80 14.15 -10.54
C SER A 270 6.93 13.61 -9.66
N THR A 271 8.18 13.67 -10.15
CA THR A 271 9.39 13.66 -9.33
C THR A 271 10.11 15.00 -9.52
N ALA A 272 10.66 15.57 -8.46
CA ALA A 272 11.42 16.82 -8.56
C ALA A 272 12.65 16.63 -9.45
N ARG A 273 12.89 17.55 -10.41
CA ARG A 273 13.95 17.43 -11.43
C ARG A 273 14.64 18.77 -11.67
N THR A 274 15.92 18.72 -12.03
CA THR A 274 16.58 19.91 -12.57
C THR A 274 16.10 20.20 -14.00
N THR A 275 16.35 21.40 -14.50
CA THR A 275 16.00 21.74 -15.89
C THR A 275 16.69 20.82 -16.91
N SER A 276 17.93 20.41 -16.63
CA SER A 276 18.70 19.48 -17.48
C SER A 276 18.13 18.07 -17.42
N ASP A 277 17.75 17.58 -16.23
CA ASP A 277 17.12 16.27 -16.09
C ASP A 277 15.73 16.22 -16.74
N LEU A 278 14.99 17.32 -16.65
CA LEU A 278 13.70 17.48 -17.31
C LEU A 278 13.86 17.41 -18.83
N ALA A 279 14.84 18.14 -19.39
CA ALA A 279 15.16 18.12 -20.81
C ALA A 279 15.52 16.72 -21.31
N ALA A 280 16.40 16.02 -20.58
CA ALA A 280 16.79 14.65 -20.90
C ALA A 280 15.61 13.67 -20.83
N SER A 281 14.73 13.82 -19.84
CA SER A 281 13.56 12.93 -19.69
C SER A 281 12.52 13.05 -20.81
N LEU A 282 12.47 14.22 -21.44
CA LEU A 282 11.50 14.57 -22.48
C LEU A 282 12.08 14.53 -23.89
N ASP A 283 13.36 14.15 -24.04
CA ASP A 283 14.09 14.18 -25.30
C ASP A 283 14.00 15.56 -26.00
N THR A 284 14.22 16.62 -25.23
CA THR A 284 14.14 18.01 -25.69
C THR A 284 15.34 18.84 -25.25
N SER A 285 15.47 20.07 -25.75
CA SER A 285 16.55 20.97 -25.36
C SER A 285 16.32 21.58 -23.97
N VAL A 286 17.40 21.91 -23.27
CA VAL A 286 17.35 22.63 -21.98
C VAL A 286 16.57 23.95 -22.10
N GLY A 287 16.71 24.65 -23.23
CA GLY A 287 15.95 25.88 -23.50
C GLY A 287 14.44 25.64 -23.59
N THR A 288 14.02 24.57 -24.28
CA THR A 288 12.60 24.18 -24.34
C THR A 288 12.08 23.76 -22.98
N ALA A 289 12.82 22.93 -22.23
CA ALA A 289 12.44 22.50 -20.89
C ALA A 289 12.32 23.67 -19.92
N SER A 290 13.28 24.61 -19.95
CA SER A 290 13.26 25.84 -19.15
C SER A 290 12.04 26.70 -19.47
N LYS A 291 11.72 26.88 -20.76
CA LYS A 291 10.53 27.64 -21.18
C LYS A 291 9.25 27.01 -20.66
N GLN A 292 9.10 25.68 -20.74
CA GLN A 292 7.91 25.02 -20.20
C GLN A 292 7.84 25.11 -18.67
N ALA A 293 8.96 24.93 -17.97
CA ALA A 293 9.03 25.08 -16.52
C ALA A 293 8.66 26.51 -16.08
N ALA A 294 9.10 27.54 -16.81
CA ALA A 294 8.72 28.92 -16.53
C ALA A 294 7.21 29.14 -16.65
N VAL A 295 6.59 28.66 -17.73
CA VAL A 295 5.14 28.77 -17.95
C VAL A 295 4.35 28.02 -16.87
N LEU A 296 4.75 26.79 -16.53
CA LEU A 296 4.09 26.00 -15.48
C LEU A 296 4.24 26.64 -14.10
N ARG A 297 5.36 27.32 -13.85
CA ARG A 297 5.62 28.05 -12.60
C ARG A 297 4.76 29.30 -12.52
N GLU A 298 4.67 30.06 -13.60
CA GLU A 298 3.82 31.25 -13.70
C GLU A 298 2.32 30.92 -13.57
N SER A 299 1.92 29.72 -13.99
CA SER A 299 0.56 29.21 -13.77
C SER A 299 0.35 28.59 -12.38
N GLY A 300 1.36 28.62 -11.49
CA GLY A 300 1.26 28.07 -10.14
C GLY A 300 1.20 26.55 -10.05
N LEU A 301 1.49 25.82 -11.14
CA LEU A 301 1.45 24.35 -11.18
C LEU A 301 2.75 23.71 -10.69
N ILE A 302 3.86 24.45 -10.76
CA ILE A 302 5.15 24.01 -10.24
C ILE A 302 5.82 25.11 -9.42
N SER A 303 6.69 24.71 -8.51
CA SER A 303 7.61 25.56 -7.77
C SER A 303 9.04 25.27 -8.22
N SER A 304 9.93 26.25 -8.02
CA SER A 304 11.36 26.12 -8.30
C SER A 304 12.13 26.53 -7.06
N ASP A 305 13.02 25.65 -6.60
CA ASP A 305 13.91 25.91 -5.47
C ASP A 305 15.37 25.72 -5.89
N ARG A 306 16.24 26.64 -5.49
CA ARG A 306 17.67 26.57 -5.82
C ARG A 306 18.38 25.76 -4.73
N ARG A 307 18.72 24.51 -5.06
CA ARG A 307 19.51 23.63 -4.18
C ARG A 307 20.95 23.56 -4.67
N GLY A 308 21.82 24.32 -4.02
CA GLY A 308 23.23 24.43 -4.38
C GLY A 308 23.42 25.09 -5.76
N GLY A 309 24.09 24.38 -6.67
CA GLY A 309 24.39 24.85 -8.03
C GLY A 309 23.26 24.70 -9.05
N ALA A 310 22.16 24.02 -8.70
CA ALA A 310 21.08 23.70 -9.64
C ALA A 310 19.72 24.21 -9.15
N VAL A 311 18.81 24.49 -10.10
CA VAL A 311 17.41 24.78 -9.83
C VAL A 311 16.63 23.48 -9.94
N LEU A 312 15.93 23.11 -8.86
CA LEU A 312 15.06 21.95 -8.79
C LEU A 312 13.61 22.39 -8.96
N HIS A 313 12.92 21.80 -9.92
CA HIS A 313 11.50 22.04 -10.18
C HIS A 313 10.68 20.92 -9.54
N SER A 314 9.58 21.27 -8.88
CA SER A 314 8.67 20.31 -8.25
C SER A 314 7.21 20.75 -8.39
N LEU A 315 6.26 19.81 -8.38
CA LEU A 315 4.83 20.17 -8.40
C LEU A 315 4.45 20.96 -7.15
N THR A 316 3.53 21.91 -7.32
CA THR A 316 2.75 22.46 -6.21
C THR A 316 1.58 21.53 -5.89
N ASP A 317 0.88 21.79 -4.78
CA ASP A 317 -0.37 21.08 -4.45
C ASP A 317 -1.40 21.19 -5.58
N LEU A 318 -1.48 22.37 -6.23
CA LEU A 318 -2.34 22.58 -7.39
C LEU A 318 -1.91 21.70 -8.57
N GLY A 319 -0.60 21.64 -8.87
CA GLY A 319 -0.06 20.79 -9.93
C GLY A 319 -0.30 19.29 -9.68
N ALA A 320 -0.14 18.85 -8.43
CA ALA A 320 -0.41 17.47 -8.02
C ALA A 320 -1.91 17.14 -8.16
N ALA A 321 -2.79 17.99 -7.63
CA ALA A 321 -4.24 17.83 -7.75
C ALA A 321 -4.70 17.79 -9.22
N PHE A 322 -4.07 18.59 -10.09
CA PHE A 322 -4.35 18.60 -11.53
C PHE A 322 -4.04 17.26 -12.20
N LEU A 323 -2.93 16.62 -11.84
CA LEU A 323 -2.56 15.29 -12.33
C LEU A 323 -3.46 14.18 -11.76
N THR A 324 -3.89 14.30 -10.50
CA THR A 324 -4.80 13.34 -9.87
C THR A 324 -6.21 13.43 -10.48
N ALA A 325 -6.73 14.63 -10.69
CA ALA A 325 -8.04 14.85 -11.31
C ALA A 325 -8.13 14.27 -12.73
N ASP A 326 -7.05 14.42 -13.51
CA ASP A 326 -6.91 13.83 -14.84
C ASP A 326 -6.97 12.29 -14.82
N GLN A 327 -6.36 11.66 -13.82
CA GLN A 327 -6.35 10.19 -13.66
C GLN A 327 -7.69 9.64 -13.16
N THR A 328 -8.41 10.37 -12.32
CA THR A 328 -9.70 9.93 -11.75
C THR A 328 -10.89 10.07 -12.69
N GLY A 329 -10.73 10.73 -13.84
CA GLY A 329 -11.77 10.80 -14.86
C GLY A 329 -13.11 11.35 -14.34
N VAL A 330 -13.09 12.38 -13.49
CA VAL A 330 -14.33 13.00 -13.01
C VAL A 330 -15.07 13.58 -14.22
N ARG A 331 -16.22 12.98 -14.54
CA ARG A 331 -17.26 13.64 -15.34
C ARG A 331 -18.06 14.54 -14.38
N PRO A 332 -18.48 15.74 -14.82
CA PRO A 332 -19.41 16.56 -14.06
C PRO A 332 -20.74 15.84 -13.83
#